data_AF-A0A2P6TCI2-F1
#
_entry.id   AF-A0A2P6TCI2-F1
#
_cell.length_a   1.000
_cell.length_b   1.000
_cell.length_c   1.000
_cell.angle_alpha   90.00
_cell.angle_beta   90.00
_cell.angle_gamma   90.00
#
_symmetry.space_group_name_H-M   'P 1'
#
loop_
_entity.id
_entity.type
_entity.pdbx_description
1 polymer ?
#
loop_
_entity_poly.entity_id
_entity_poly.type
_entity_poly.pdbx_seq_one_letter_code
_entity_poly.pdbx_strand_id
1 'polypeptide(L)'
;MAAQSWAEWLSGLVSGLWPRLPLEPGSREAILEQKRLGALLDKELRKPVGQRDEELVHELRLETRKLALKNAQALRNTYKYGAIGWDLDTRQCCAAAQWAKQRIAASHRALAAFYEQVVQQREEDLAAAEARRMEVVAVQPTVRLELPEALQQAPPRLDMCSECAQNVQQMELAEERCRLLADAWRDGFRRRAEAAAASSGAQAGAAAAAAIAAPPAPPPAAFPPAGEVHQGQQLPSQQQQQQQQPLPQQHDCGGGGGAEGSPMTPKQQQQQQQPQQQHSSSDEEQR
;
A
#
# COMPACT_ATOMS: atom_id res chain seq x y z
N MET A 1 4.95 -14.61 -43.47
CA MET A 1 3.83 -13.86 -42.88
C MET A 1 3.37 -14.65 -41.67
N ALA A 2 3.63 -14.16 -40.45
CA ALA A 2 3.27 -14.87 -39.22
C ALA A 2 1.76 -14.73 -38.99
N ALA A 3 1.08 -15.85 -38.75
CA ALA A 3 -0.33 -15.86 -38.41
C ALA A 3 -0.50 -15.21 -37.02
N GLN A 4 -0.93 -13.95 -36.99
CA GLN A 4 -1.47 -13.35 -35.78
C GLN A 4 -2.59 -14.26 -35.27
N SER A 5 -2.39 -14.81 -34.08
CA SER A 5 -3.31 -15.81 -33.55
C SER A 5 -4.64 -15.13 -33.28
N TRP A 6 -5.75 -15.81 -33.62
CA TRP A 6 -7.11 -15.33 -33.34
C TRP A 6 -7.30 -14.91 -31.86
N ALA A 7 -6.52 -15.51 -30.95
CA ALA A 7 -6.48 -15.16 -29.54
C ALA A 7 -5.92 -13.76 -29.26
N GLU A 8 -4.88 -13.30 -29.96
CA GLU A 8 -4.35 -11.93 -29.82
C GLU A 8 -5.37 -10.89 -30.31
N TRP A 9 -6.10 -11.21 -31.38
CA TRP A 9 -7.16 -10.34 -31.89
C TRP A 9 -8.32 -10.22 -30.91
N LEU A 10 -8.79 -11.34 -30.33
CA LEU A 10 -9.84 -11.32 -29.30
C LEU A 10 -9.37 -10.65 -28.00
N SER A 11 -8.11 -10.81 -27.63
CA SER A 11 -7.52 -10.13 -26.46
C SER A 11 -7.47 -8.61 -26.65
N GLY A 12 -7.10 -8.16 -27.85
CA GLY A 12 -7.15 -6.74 -28.22
C GLY A 12 -8.59 -6.22 -28.32
N LEU A 13 -9.53 -7.04 -28.80
CA LEU A 13 -10.94 -6.66 -28.91
C LEU A 13 -11.57 -6.50 -27.52
N VAL A 14 -11.41 -7.46 -26.60
CA VAL A 14 -11.97 -7.37 -25.24
C VAL A 14 -11.31 -6.24 -24.44
N SER A 15 -10.02 -5.98 -24.66
CA SER A 15 -9.30 -4.87 -24.02
C SER A 15 -9.67 -3.50 -24.60
N GLY A 16 -10.12 -3.44 -25.86
CA GLY A 16 -10.51 -2.20 -26.54
C GLY A 16 -12.02 -1.90 -26.52
N LEU A 17 -12.89 -2.91 -26.39
CA LEU A 17 -14.35 -2.74 -26.51
C LEU A 17 -15.04 -2.33 -25.22
N TRP A 18 -14.40 -2.52 -24.06
CA TRP A 18 -14.86 -1.86 -22.84
C TRP A 18 -14.07 -0.56 -22.70
N PRO A 19 -14.62 0.59 -23.15
CA PRO A 19 -14.11 1.87 -22.67
C PRO A 19 -14.09 1.74 -21.15
N ARG A 20 -12.89 1.74 -20.60
CA ARG A 20 -12.65 1.57 -19.19
C ARG A 20 -13.38 2.73 -18.53
N LEU A 21 -14.59 2.46 -18.03
CA LEU A 21 -15.43 3.50 -17.47
C LEU A 21 -14.58 4.26 -16.46
N PRO A 22 -14.58 5.60 -16.49
CA PRO A 22 -13.78 6.36 -15.56
C PRO A 22 -14.15 5.91 -14.15
N LEU A 23 -13.18 5.29 -13.47
CA LEU A 23 -13.38 4.76 -12.13
C LEU A 23 -13.75 5.93 -11.23
N GLU A 24 -14.89 5.81 -10.56
CA GLU A 24 -15.34 6.84 -9.63
C GLU A 24 -14.33 6.92 -8.47
N PRO A 25 -13.69 8.07 -8.24
CA PRO A 25 -12.71 8.21 -7.16
C PRO A 25 -13.30 7.85 -5.80
N GLY A 26 -12.57 7.06 -5.02
CA GLY A 26 -13.01 6.61 -3.69
C GLY A 26 -13.99 5.43 -3.70
N SER A 27 -14.46 4.98 -4.87
CA SER A 27 -15.21 3.74 -4.99
C SER A 27 -14.36 2.53 -4.59
N ARG A 28 -15.03 1.42 -4.27
CA ARG A 28 -14.37 0.14 -4.00
C ARG A 28 -13.54 -0.31 -5.20
N GLU A 29 -14.06 -0.11 -6.40
CA GLU A 29 -13.45 -0.46 -7.67
C GLU A 29 -12.17 0.36 -7.91
N ALA A 30 -12.19 1.67 -7.64
CA ALA A 30 -11.01 2.52 -7.74
C ALA A 30 -9.92 2.12 -6.73
N ILE A 31 -10.30 1.69 -5.52
CA ILE A 31 -9.36 1.18 -4.51
C ILE A 31 -8.77 -0.16 -4.96
N LEU A 32 -9.58 -1.06 -5.51
CA LEU A 32 -9.12 -2.35 -6.03
C LEU A 32 -8.19 -2.15 -7.23
N GLU A 33 -8.49 -1.22 -8.13
CA GLU A 33 -7.62 -0.88 -9.25
C GLU A 33 -6.29 -0.30 -8.76
N GLN A 34 -6.30 0.57 -7.75
CA GLN A 34 -5.08 1.08 -7.13
C GLN A 34 -4.22 -0.07 -6.59
N LYS A 35 -4.82 -1.06 -5.91
CA LYS A 35 -4.11 -2.26 -5.44
C LYS A 35 -3.57 -3.09 -6.60
N ARG A 36 -4.35 -3.25 -7.67
CA ARG A 36 -3.94 -3.99 -8.88
C ARG A 36 -2.71 -3.36 -9.53
N LEU A 37 -2.72 -2.03 -9.74
CA LEU A 37 -1.59 -1.29 -10.29
C LEU A 37 -0.36 -1.37 -9.38
N GLY A 38 -0.55 -1.24 -8.06
CA GLY A 38 0.52 -1.44 -7.08
C GLY A 38 1.16 -2.83 -7.15
N ALA A 39 0.35 -3.89 -7.26
CA ALA A 39 0.84 -5.26 -7.40
C ALA A 39 1.62 -5.48 -8.71
N LEU A 40 1.17 -4.87 -9.81
CA LEU A 40 1.90 -4.90 -11.09
C LEU A 40 3.24 -4.16 -10.98
N LEU A 41 3.26 -3.00 -10.33
CA LEU A 41 4.48 -2.25 -10.07
C LEU A 41 5.46 -3.08 -9.23
N ASP A 42 5.00 -3.71 -8.14
CA ASP A 42 5.83 -4.56 -7.29
C ASP A 42 6.41 -5.75 -8.08
N LYS A 43 5.62 -6.35 -8.96
CA LYS A 43 6.07 -7.44 -9.84
C LYS A 43 7.20 -6.98 -10.76
N GLU A 44 7.08 -5.81 -11.38
CA GLU A 44 8.14 -5.25 -12.23
C GLU A 44 9.39 -4.87 -11.42
N LEU A 45 9.22 -4.30 -10.22
CA LEU A 45 10.35 -3.93 -9.35
C LEU A 45 11.13 -5.15 -8.85
N ARG A 46 10.51 -6.32 -8.69
CA ARG A 46 11.18 -7.56 -8.30
C ARG A 46 12.05 -8.17 -9.41
N LYS A 47 11.92 -7.74 -10.66
CA LYS A 47 12.80 -8.20 -11.74
C LYS A 47 14.23 -7.70 -11.51
N PRO A 48 15.26 -8.50 -11.88
CA PRO A 48 16.65 -8.08 -11.77
C PRO A 48 16.94 -6.89 -12.70
N VAL A 49 17.94 -6.09 -12.33
CA VAL A 49 18.41 -4.96 -13.13
C VAL A 49 18.83 -5.47 -14.52
N GLY A 50 18.27 -4.87 -15.58
CA GLY A 50 18.47 -5.29 -16.98
C GLY A 50 17.34 -6.15 -17.58
N GLN A 51 16.49 -6.78 -16.74
CA GLN A 51 15.24 -7.41 -17.20
C GLN A 51 13.99 -6.57 -16.87
N ARG A 52 14.17 -5.53 -16.07
CA ARG A 52 13.12 -4.58 -15.72
C ARG A 52 12.88 -3.61 -16.88
N ASP A 53 11.61 -3.43 -17.23
CA ASP A 53 11.21 -2.33 -18.10
C ASP A 53 11.05 -1.06 -17.26
N GLU A 54 12.07 -0.20 -17.30
CA GLU A 54 12.10 1.03 -16.49
C GLU A 54 11.03 2.05 -16.92
N GLU A 55 10.62 2.02 -18.19
CA GLU A 55 9.57 2.92 -18.68
C GLU A 55 8.20 2.45 -18.18
N LEU A 56 7.92 1.14 -18.25
CA LEU A 56 6.72 0.56 -17.66
C LEU A 56 6.64 0.81 -16.15
N VAL A 57 7.76 0.68 -15.43
CA VAL A 57 7.81 0.98 -13.99
C VAL A 57 7.49 2.44 -13.70
N HIS A 58 8.02 3.35 -14.52
CA HIS A 58 7.71 4.77 -14.40
C HIS A 58 6.24 5.06 -14.67
N GLU A 59 5.67 4.49 -15.74
CA GLU A 59 4.24 4.63 -16.08
C GLU A 59 3.34 4.08 -14.97
N LEU A 60 3.62 2.86 -14.48
CA LEU A 60 2.88 2.26 -13.38
C LEU A 60 2.96 3.08 -12.09
N ARG A 61 4.12 3.69 -11.80
CA ARG A 61 4.26 4.61 -10.66
C ARG A 61 3.37 5.84 -10.83
N LEU A 62 3.38 6.46 -12.00
CA LEU A 62 2.55 7.63 -12.29
C LEU A 62 1.06 7.30 -12.14
N GLU A 63 0.59 6.24 -12.79
CA GLU A 63 -0.82 5.86 -12.75
C GLU A 63 -1.26 5.46 -11.34
N THR A 64 -0.43 4.71 -10.61
CA THR A 64 -0.72 4.37 -9.20
C THR A 64 -0.82 5.62 -8.33
N ARG A 65 0.10 6.60 -8.49
CA ARG A 65 0.10 7.85 -7.70
C ARG A 65 -1.08 8.75 -8.05
N LYS A 66 -1.41 8.92 -9.33
CA LYS A 66 -2.59 9.67 -9.79
C LYS A 66 -3.88 9.09 -9.21
N LEU A 67 -4.04 7.76 -9.27
CA LEU A 67 -5.23 7.09 -8.74
C LEU A 67 -5.30 7.19 -7.21
N ALA A 68 -4.17 7.02 -6.53
CA ALA A 68 -4.08 7.19 -5.08
C ALA A 68 -4.46 8.62 -4.64
N LEU A 69 -4.01 9.65 -5.37
CA LEU A 69 -4.36 11.04 -5.13
C LEU A 69 -5.88 11.26 -5.28
N LYS A 70 -6.47 10.80 -6.38
CA LYS A 70 -7.93 10.90 -6.61
C LYS A 70 -8.73 10.20 -5.50
N ASN A 71 -8.32 9.01 -5.09
CA ASN A 71 -8.96 8.28 -3.99
C ASN A 71 -8.84 9.02 -2.66
N ALA A 72 -7.67 9.60 -2.36
CA ALA A 72 -7.48 10.41 -1.15
C ALA A 72 -8.35 11.67 -1.15
N GLN A 73 -8.47 12.36 -2.30
CA GLN A 73 -9.35 13.53 -2.45
C GLN A 73 -10.82 13.15 -2.25
N ALA A 74 -11.26 12.00 -2.78
CA ALA A 74 -12.60 11.50 -2.57
C ALA A 74 -12.88 11.21 -1.09
N LEU A 75 -11.98 10.48 -0.42
CA LEU A 75 -12.09 10.18 1.02
C LEU A 75 -12.13 11.46 1.87
N ARG A 76 -11.24 12.43 1.59
CA ARG A 76 -11.28 13.76 2.24
C ARG A 76 -12.67 14.38 2.14
N ASN A 77 -13.25 14.38 0.93
CA ASN A 77 -14.57 14.96 0.70
C ASN A 77 -15.68 14.17 1.43
N THR A 78 -15.65 12.82 1.40
CA THR A 78 -16.58 11.97 2.14
C THR A 78 -16.57 12.30 3.64
N TYR A 79 -15.39 12.42 4.25
CA TYR A 79 -15.28 12.75 5.66
C TYR A 79 -15.72 14.19 5.97
N LYS A 80 -15.36 15.14 5.10
CA LYS A 80 -15.77 16.56 5.23
C LYS A 80 -17.29 16.71 5.21
N TYR A 81 -17.98 16.09 4.25
CA TYR A 81 -19.44 16.17 4.18
C TYR A 81 -20.13 15.31 5.24
N GLY A 82 -19.51 14.20 5.65
CA GLY A 82 -19.98 13.40 6.78
C GLY A 82 -20.02 14.20 8.09
N ALA A 83 -18.98 15.00 8.38
CA ALA A 83 -18.98 15.89 9.55
C ALA A 83 -20.18 16.84 9.55
N ILE A 84 -20.45 17.48 8.41
CA ILE A 84 -21.59 18.40 8.24
C ILE A 84 -22.92 17.65 8.44
N GLY A 85 -23.05 16.44 7.88
CA GLY A 85 -24.25 15.62 8.05
C GLY A 85 -24.55 15.31 9.51
N TRP A 86 -23.52 14.98 10.31
CA TRP A 86 -23.67 14.71 11.73
C TRP A 86 -23.91 15.96 12.58
N ASP A 87 -23.34 17.11 12.19
CA ASP A 87 -23.63 18.41 12.84
C ASP A 87 -25.08 18.85 12.64
N LEU A 88 -25.70 18.48 11.51
CA LEU A 88 -27.10 18.78 11.19
C LEU A 88 -28.08 17.70 11.65
N ASP A 89 -27.60 16.55 12.14
CA ASP A 89 -28.47 15.47 12.59
C ASP A 89 -29.26 15.92 13.83
N THR A 90 -30.59 15.87 13.76
CA THR A 90 -31.50 16.27 14.84
C THR A 90 -32.03 15.10 15.66
N ARG A 91 -31.70 13.84 15.31
CA ARG A 91 -32.24 12.63 15.98
C ARG A 91 -31.85 12.54 17.46
N GLN A 92 -32.81 12.33 18.36
CA GLN A 92 -32.54 12.14 19.80
C GLN A 92 -33.06 10.78 20.25
N CYS A 93 -32.34 9.71 19.90
CA CYS A 93 -32.78 8.33 20.15
C CYS A 93 -32.47 7.80 21.56
N CYS A 94 -31.53 8.41 22.29
CA CYS A 94 -31.16 8.01 23.66
C CYS A 94 -30.50 9.16 24.43
N ALA A 95 -30.28 8.97 25.74
CA ALA A 95 -29.62 9.96 26.59
C ALA A 95 -28.19 10.30 26.13
N ALA A 96 -27.50 9.33 25.52
CA ALA A 96 -26.15 9.52 24.97
C ALA A 96 -26.12 10.11 23.55
N ALA A 97 -27.27 10.33 22.88
CA ALA A 97 -27.31 10.65 21.46
C ALA A 97 -26.54 11.93 21.10
N GLN A 98 -26.65 12.98 21.93
CA GLN A 98 -25.93 14.23 21.71
C GLN A 98 -24.42 14.06 21.81
N TRP A 99 -23.95 13.30 22.80
CA TRP A 99 -22.54 12.97 22.94
C TRP A 99 -22.03 12.17 21.74
N ALA A 100 -22.78 11.12 21.33
CA ALA A 100 -22.41 10.28 20.20
C ALA A 100 -22.27 11.09 18.91
N LYS A 101 -23.21 11.99 18.62
CA LYS A 101 -23.13 12.90 17.47
C LYS A 101 -21.89 13.77 17.50
N GLN A 102 -21.61 14.42 18.63
CA GLN A 102 -20.43 15.28 18.77
C GLN A 102 -19.15 14.48 18.59
N ARG A 103 -19.08 13.26 19.15
CA ARG A 103 -17.96 12.35 19.00
C ARG A 103 -17.73 11.98 17.53
N ILE A 104 -18.78 11.55 16.85
CA ILE A 104 -18.74 11.13 15.44
C ILE A 104 -18.40 12.30 14.52
N ALA A 105 -19.03 13.47 14.69
CA ALA A 105 -18.76 14.65 13.90
C ALA A 105 -17.28 15.09 14.03
N ALA A 106 -16.76 15.08 15.26
CA ALA A 106 -15.36 15.42 15.51
C ALA A 106 -14.38 14.37 14.91
N SER A 107 -14.73 13.08 14.92
CA SER A 107 -13.98 12.05 14.17
C SER A 107 -13.96 12.31 12.68
N HIS A 108 -15.10 12.64 12.08
CA HIS A 108 -15.16 12.98 10.67
C HIS A 108 -14.27 14.18 10.32
N ARG A 109 -14.22 15.21 11.18
CA ARG A 109 -13.30 16.35 11.00
C ARG A 109 -11.84 15.93 11.09
N ALA A 110 -11.48 15.13 12.10
CA ALA A 110 -10.12 14.61 12.27
C ALA A 110 -9.68 13.77 11.06
N LEU A 111 -10.57 12.89 10.55
CA LEU A 111 -10.31 12.10 9.35
C LEU A 111 -10.21 12.96 8.09
N ALA A 112 -11.05 13.99 7.95
CA ALA A 112 -10.95 14.93 6.84
C ALA A 112 -9.59 15.67 6.84
N ALA A 113 -9.15 16.16 8.00
CA ALA A 113 -7.85 16.81 8.15
C ALA A 113 -6.68 15.84 7.89
N PHE A 114 -6.79 14.59 8.36
CA PHE A 114 -5.83 13.53 8.03
C PHE A 114 -5.73 13.31 6.51
N TYR A 115 -6.86 13.16 5.81
CA TYR A 115 -6.85 12.96 4.36
C TYR A 115 -6.41 14.20 3.58
N GLU A 116 -6.55 15.40 4.15
CA GLU A 116 -5.96 16.61 3.58
C GLU A 116 -4.42 16.55 3.60
N GLN A 117 -3.82 16.10 4.71
CA GLN A 117 -2.36 15.85 4.78
C GLN A 117 -1.92 14.76 3.79
N VAL A 118 -2.71 13.68 3.66
CA VAL A 118 -2.48 12.61 2.68
C VAL A 118 -2.51 13.17 1.25
N VAL A 119 -3.48 14.03 0.92
CA VAL A 119 -3.59 14.66 -0.40
C VAL A 119 -2.36 15.50 -0.71
N GLN A 120 -1.94 16.37 0.22
CA GLN A 120 -0.73 17.20 0.05
C GLN A 120 0.51 16.35 -0.21
N GLN A 121 0.73 15.31 0.60
CA GLN A 121 1.87 14.39 0.39
C GLN A 121 1.80 13.67 -0.96
N ARG A 122 0.60 13.28 -1.42
CA ARG A 122 0.42 12.58 -2.70
C ARG A 122 0.64 13.50 -3.90
N GLU A 123 0.32 14.78 -3.78
CA GLU A 123 0.62 15.78 -4.81
C GLU A 123 2.13 15.96 -4.96
N GLU A 124 2.86 16.06 -3.84
CA GLU A 124 4.32 16.10 -3.86
C GLU A 124 4.94 14.83 -4.46
N ASP A 125 4.46 13.65 -4.04
CA ASP A 125 4.91 12.36 -4.57
C ASP A 125 4.68 12.27 -6.09
N LEU A 126 3.53 12.73 -6.57
CA LEU A 126 3.19 12.73 -7.99
C LEU A 126 4.09 13.69 -8.77
N ALA A 127 4.23 14.94 -8.31
CA ALA A 127 5.10 15.93 -8.94
C ALA A 127 6.58 15.51 -8.94
N ALA A 128 7.03 14.78 -7.92
CA ALA A 128 8.37 14.18 -7.91
C ALA A 128 8.49 13.06 -8.96
N ALA A 129 7.46 12.22 -9.09
CA ALA A 129 7.39 11.16 -10.09
C ALA A 129 7.48 11.72 -11.51
N GLU A 130 6.64 12.72 -11.83
CA GLU A 130 6.54 13.34 -13.15
C GLU A 130 7.87 13.97 -13.57
N ALA A 131 8.57 14.59 -12.62
CA ALA A 131 9.91 15.15 -12.84
C ALA A 131 11.02 14.07 -12.92
N ARG A 132 10.69 12.77 -12.89
CA ARG A 132 11.63 11.63 -12.80
C ARG A 132 12.69 11.81 -11.72
N ARG A 133 12.38 12.56 -10.67
CA ARG A 133 13.28 12.70 -9.52
C ARG A 133 13.31 11.35 -8.82
N MET A 134 14.51 10.91 -8.45
CA MET A 134 14.63 9.78 -7.52
C MET A 134 13.76 10.08 -6.30
N GLU A 135 13.20 9.04 -5.67
CA GLU A 135 12.50 9.14 -4.38
C GLU A 135 13.48 9.54 -3.26
N VAL A 136 14.17 10.67 -3.44
CA VAL A 136 14.94 11.33 -2.41
C VAL A 136 13.90 11.99 -1.53
N VAL A 137 13.49 11.25 -0.49
CA VAL A 137 13.19 11.71 0.88
C VAL A 137 12.92 13.22 0.97
N ALA A 138 11.94 13.74 0.23
CA ALA A 138 11.90 15.19 0.00
C ALA A 138 11.33 15.93 1.22
N VAL A 139 10.43 15.28 1.96
CA VAL A 139 9.90 15.79 3.22
C VAL A 139 9.49 14.59 4.08
N GLN A 140 9.82 14.58 5.38
CA GLN A 140 9.29 13.59 6.31
C GLN A 140 7.76 13.71 6.32
N PRO A 141 7.00 12.62 6.12
CA PRO A 141 5.55 12.71 6.10
C PRO A 141 5.06 13.24 7.44
N THR A 142 4.41 14.40 7.42
CA THR A 142 3.74 15.02 8.58
C THR A 142 2.39 14.37 8.87
N VAL A 143 2.04 13.31 8.14
CA VAL A 143 0.75 12.61 8.22
C VAL A 143 0.52 12.03 9.61
N ARG A 144 -0.42 12.64 10.33
CA ARG A 144 -0.81 12.26 11.70
C ARG A 144 -2.33 12.41 11.84
N LEU A 145 -2.93 11.42 12.49
CA LEU A 145 -4.32 11.54 12.91
C LEU A 145 -4.35 12.26 14.26
N GLU A 146 -4.84 13.49 14.26
CA GLU A 146 -5.03 14.28 15.48
C GLU A 146 -6.51 14.27 15.86
N LEU A 147 -6.84 13.54 16.93
CA LEU A 147 -8.17 13.54 17.50
C LEU A 147 -8.23 14.57 18.62
N PRO A 148 -9.24 15.47 18.63
CA PRO A 148 -9.48 16.35 19.76
C PRO A 148 -9.49 15.57 21.07
N GLU A 149 -8.86 16.11 22.12
CA GLU A 149 -8.75 15.47 23.44
C GLU A 149 -10.11 15.05 24.01
N ALA A 150 -11.17 15.81 23.70
CA ALA A 150 -12.55 15.51 24.07
C ALA A 150 -13.05 14.15 23.55
N LEU A 151 -12.45 13.61 22.48
CA LEU A 151 -12.79 12.31 21.89
C LEU A 151 -12.05 11.14 22.49
N GLN A 152 -11.04 11.41 23.31
CA GLN A 152 -10.25 10.39 24.00
C GLN A 152 -10.89 9.99 25.34
N GLN A 153 -11.88 10.77 25.80
CA GLN A 153 -12.63 10.46 27.02
C GLN A 153 -13.66 9.37 26.75
N ALA A 154 -13.73 8.39 27.65
CA ALA A 154 -14.77 7.38 27.63
C ALA A 154 -16.16 8.05 27.65
N PRO A 155 -17.18 7.44 27.00
CA PRO A 155 -18.53 7.96 27.09
C PRO A 155 -18.89 8.15 28.56
N PRO A 156 -19.49 9.29 28.94
CA PRO A 156 -20.14 9.37 30.25
C PRO A 156 -21.09 8.18 30.38
N ARG A 157 -21.23 7.62 31.59
CA ARG A 157 -22.04 6.42 31.88
C ARG A 157 -23.54 6.66 31.61
N LEU A 158 -23.88 6.87 30.36
CA LEU A 158 -25.20 7.15 29.83
C LEU A 158 -25.66 5.92 29.09
N ASP A 159 -26.96 5.63 29.19
CA ASP A 159 -27.58 4.59 28.39
C ASP A 159 -27.51 4.98 26.91
N MET A 160 -26.70 4.25 26.16
CA MET A 160 -26.51 4.40 24.72
C MET A 160 -27.30 3.32 23.99
N CYS A 161 -28.12 3.71 23.02
CA CYS A 161 -28.80 2.72 22.17
C CYS A 161 -27.79 1.99 21.26
N SER A 162 -28.19 0.82 20.76
CA SER A 162 -27.35 0.00 19.88
C SER A 162 -26.89 0.74 18.61
N GLU A 163 -27.75 1.56 18.01
CA GLU A 163 -27.41 2.35 16.82
C GLU A 163 -26.31 3.38 17.11
N CYS A 164 -26.42 4.15 18.20
CA CYS A 164 -25.37 5.09 18.60
C CYS A 164 -24.06 4.37 18.92
N ALA A 165 -24.14 3.24 19.64
CA ALA A 165 -22.96 2.43 19.98
C ALA A 165 -22.25 1.92 18.71
N GLN A 166 -23.01 1.40 17.75
CA GLN A 166 -22.47 0.91 16.49
C GLN A 166 -21.82 2.03 15.67
N ASN A 167 -22.45 3.20 15.57
CA ASN A 167 -21.88 4.33 14.83
C ASN A 167 -20.57 4.84 15.45
N VAL A 168 -20.51 4.94 16.78
CA VAL A 168 -19.27 5.30 17.49
C VAL A 168 -18.18 4.25 17.22
N GLN A 169 -18.50 2.96 17.34
CA GLN A 169 -17.56 1.87 17.08
C GLN A 169 -17.04 1.90 15.63
N GLN A 170 -17.89 2.19 14.64
CA GLN A 170 -17.45 2.33 13.24
C GLN A 170 -16.45 3.47 13.08
N MET A 171 -16.65 4.60 13.77
CA MET A 171 -15.70 5.71 13.75
C MET A 171 -14.38 5.36 14.42
N GLU A 172 -14.40 4.65 15.55
CA GLU A 172 -13.18 4.19 16.23
C GLU A 172 -12.38 3.22 15.33
N LEU A 173 -13.06 2.31 14.63
CA LEU A 173 -12.43 1.43 13.64
C LEU A 173 -11.82 2.22 12.46
N ALA A 174 -12.50 3.26 11.99
CA ALA A 174 -12.00 4.13 10.93
C ALA A 174 -10.76 4.94 11.38
N GLU A 175 -10.78 5.44 12.61
CA GLU A 175 -9.64 6.12 13.25
C GLU A 175 -8.44 5.19 13.35
N GLU A 176 -8.63 3.98 13.86
CA GLU A 176 -7.55 3.01 14.02
C GLU A 176 -6.94 2.62 12.67
N ARG A 177 -7.77 2.41 11.63
CA ARG A 177 -7.26 2.20 10.27
C ARG A 177 -6.40 3.36 9.77
N CYS A 178 -6.76 4.61 10.08
CA CYS A 178 -5.97 5.76 9.67
C CYS A 178 -4.67 5.89 10.49
N ARG A 179 -4.67 5.52 11.78
CA ARG A 179 -3.43 5.42 12.58
C ARG A 179 -2.47 4.41 11.98
N LEU A 180 -2.95 3.20 11.70
CA LEU A 180 -2.15 2.14 11.07
C LEU A 180 -1.62 2.57 9.69
N LEU A 181 -2.41 3.29 8.90
CA LEU A 181 -1.97 3.84 7.62
C LEU A 181 -0.85 4.88 7.82
N ALA A 182 -1.00 5.77 8.80
CA ALA A 182 0.00 6.79 9.14
C ALA A 182 1.33 6.14 9.58
N ASP A 183 1.26 5.11 10.43
CA ASP A 183 2.42 4.34 10.87
C ASP A 183 3.11 3.64 9.69
N ALA A 184 2.34 2.95 8.85
CA ALA A 184 2.87 2.29 7.66
C ALA A 184 3.59 3.26 6.71
N TRP A 185 3.07 4.50 6.58
CA TRP A 185 3.72 5.55 5.81
C TRP A 185 5.03 6.03 6.43
N ARG A 186 5.03 6.31 7.75
CA ARG A 186 6.23 6.71 8.48
C ARG A 186 7.32 5.64 8.42
N ASP A 187 6.95 4.38 8.62
CA ASP A 187 7.88 3.25 8.55
C ASP A 187 8.42 3.05 7.13
N GLY A 188 7.54 3.16 6.12
CA GLY A 188 7.96 3.11 4.71
C GLY A 188 8.96 4.20 4.36
N PHE A 189 8.73 5.42 4.85
CA PHE A 189 9.66 6.54 4.68
C PHE A 189 10.99 6.28 5.39
N ARG A 190 10.96 5.85 6.65
CA ARG A 190 12.17 5.52 7.43
C ARG A 190 13.02 4.47 6.72
N ARG A 191 12.42 3.38 6.27
CA ARG A 191 13.12 2.32 5.51
C ARG A 191 13.75 2.84 4.22
N ARG A 192 13.07 3.71 3.47
CA ARG A 192 13.63 4.33 2.26
C ARG A 192 14.81 5.26 2.58
N ALA A 193 14.70 6.05 3.65
CA ALA A 193 15.79 6.92 4.09
C ALA A 193 17.04 6.13 4.52
N GLU A 194 16.85 5.05 5.29
CA GLU A 194 17.93 4.14 5.70
C GLU A 194 18.60 3.46 4.49
N ALA A 195 17.80 2.97 3.52
CA ALA A 195 18.33 2.35 2.31
C ALA A 195 19.12 3.35 1.43
N ALA A 196 18.65 4.60 1.34
CA ALA A 196 19.35 5.67 0.63
C ALA A 196 20.70 6.00 1.31
N ALA A 197 20.71 6.15 2.63
CA ALA A 197 21.93 6.41 3.40
C ALA A 197 22.96 5.27 3.26
N ALA A 198 22.51 4.01 3.30
CA ALA A 198 23.39 2.84 3.09
C ALA A 198 24.01 2.83 1.68
N SER A 199 23.23 3.19 0.67
CA SER A 199 23.70 3.26 -0.73
C SER A 199 24.73 4.38 -0.93
N SER A 200 24.53 5.55 -0.32
CA SER A 200 25.48 6.66 -0.37
C SER A 200 26.78 6.35 0.36
N GLY A 201 26.73 5.67 1.52
CA GLY A 201 27.92 5.23 2.25
C GLY A 201 28.77 4.23 1.45
N ALA A 202 28.14 3.28 0.75
CA ALA A 202 28.82 2.34 -0.13
C ALA A 202 29.50 3.03 -1.33
N GLN A 203 28.85 4.03 -1.92
CA GLN A 203 29.43 4.83 -3.01
C GLN A 203 30.61 5.69 -2.56
N ALA A 204 30.54 6.28 -1.35
CA ALA A 204 31.64 7.05 -0.78
C ALA A 204 32.85 6.15 -0.45
N GLY A 205 32.62 4.95 0.08
CA GLY A 205 33.67 3.97 0.33
C GLY A 205 34.34 3.45 -0.95
N ALA A 206 33.56 3.20 -2.01
CA ALA A 206 34.08 2.81 -3.31
C ALA A 206 34.92 3.93 -3.97
N ALA A 207 34.47 5.18 -3.86
CA ALA A 207 35.22 6.34 -4.35
C ALA A 207 36.53 6.56 -3.58
N ALA A 208 36.53 6.37 -2.26
CA ALA A 208 37.74 6.45 -1.44
C ALA A 208 38.73 5.32 -1.76
N ALA A 209 38.25 4.08 -1.97
CA ALA A 209 39.09 2.97 -2.38
C ALA A 209 39.69 3.17 -3.78
N ALA A 210 38.92 3.74 -4.72
CA ALA A 210 39.41 4.10 -6.04
C ALA A 210 40.46 5.23 -5.99
N ALA A 211 40.33 6.19 -5.07
CA ALA A 211 41.32 7.25 -4.87
C ALA A 211 42.64 6.75 -4.27
N ILE A 212 42.60 5.71 -3.42
CA ILE A 212 43.81 5.08 -2.85
C ILE A 212 44.49 4.15 -3.87
N ALA A 213 43.73 3.53 -4.78
CA ALA A 213 44.25 2.66 -5.83
C ALA A 213 44.72 3.42 -7.09
N ALA A 214 44.57 4.75 -7.14
CA ALA A 214 45.03 5.56 -8.26
C ALA A 214 46.57 5.64 -8.27
N PRO A 215 47.27 5.16 -9.31
CA PRO A 215 48.72 5.29 -9.41
C PRO A 215 49.13 6.78 -9.50
N PRO A 216 50.30 7.16 -8.98
CA PRO A 216 50.78 8.54 -9.02
C PRO A 216 50.87 9.02 -10.47
N ALA A 217 50.32 10.21 -10.72
CA ALA A 217 50.32 10.82 -12.04
C ALA A 217 51.75 10.98 -12.59
N PRO A 218 52.04 10.51 -13.81
CA PRO A 218 53.32 10.77 -14.45
C PRO A 218 53.43 12.27 -14.83
N PRO A 219 54.64 12.85 -14.81
CA PRO A 219 54.85 14.24 -15.19
C PRO A 219 54.52 14.48 -16.67
N PRO A 220 54.15 15.72 -17.06
CA PRO A 220 53.72 16.03 -18.42
C PRO A 220 54.90 15.98 -19.38
N ALA A 221 54.90 15.00 -20.29
CA ALA A 221 55.82 14.93 -21.41
C ALA A 221 55.05 15.00 -22.74
N ALA A 222 55.61 15.78 -23.65
CA ALA A 222 55.07 16.15 -24.95
C ALA A 222 54.77 14.97 -25.89
N PHE A 223 53.77 15.16 -26.77
CA PHE A 223 53.50 14.41 -28.01
C PHE A 223 54.79 14.14 -28.82
N PRO A 224 54.90 13.11 -29.72
CA PRO A 224 53.91 12.58 -30.68
C PRO A 224 54.08 11.04 -30.98
N PRO A 225 53.85 10.48 -32.20
CA PRO A 225 52.61 10.28 -32.94
C PRO A 225 52.24 8.79 -33.22
N ALA A 226 51.01 8.60 -33.72
CA ALA A 226 50.44 7.52 -34.54
C ALA A 226 51.20 6.18 -34.72
N GLY A 227 50.51 5.09 -34.34
CA GLY A 227 50.79 3.72 -34.78
C GLY A 227 49.56 2.83 -34.57
N GLU A 228 49.13 2.17 -35.65
CA GLU A 228 47.97 1.29 -35.72
C GLU A 228 48.18 -0.10 -35.07
N VAL A 229 47.05 -0.82 -34.92
CA VAL A 229 46.88 -2.29 -34.82
C VAL A 229 47.18 -2.95 -33.47
N HIS A 230 46.14 -3.42 -32.75
CA HIS A 230 45.82 -4.86 -32.68
C HIS A 230 44.52 -5.20 -31.96
N GLN A 231 43.86 -6.16 -32.59
CA GLN A 231 42.65 -6.89 -32.24
C GLN A 231 42.87 -7.81 -31.02
N GLY A 232 41.81 -8.01 -30.24
CA GLY A 232 41.49 -9.30 -29.64
C GLY A 232 41.90 -9.54 -28.19
N GLN A 233 40.93 -9.47 -27.27
CA GLN A 233 40.68 -10.58 -26.34
C GLN A 233 39.33 -10.46 -25.63
N GLN A 234 38.42 -11.37 -26.00
CA GLN A 234 37.28 -11.82 -25.19
C GLN A 234 37.78 -12.72 -24.06
N LEU A 235 37.08 -12.73 -22.91
CA LEU A 235 36.95 -13.86 -21.96
C LEU A 235 35.93 -13.47 -20.85
N PRO A 236 35.32 -14.42 -20.11
CA PRO A 236 33.98 -14.91 -20.43
C PRO A 236 32.95 -14.66 -19.33
N SER A 237 31.67 -14.65 -19.73
CA SER A 237 30.51 -14.65 -18.84
C SER A 237 30.39 -15.99 -18.10
N GLN A 238 30.55 -15.98 -16.77
CA GLN A 238 30.16 -17.09 -15.92
C GLN A 238 28.65 -17.06 -15.68
N GLN A 239 27.99 -18.09 -16.17
CA GLN A 239 26.58 -18.39 -15.99
C GLN A 239 26.43 -19.15 -14.66
N GLN A 240 25.99 -18.45 -13.60
CA GLN A 240 25.67 -19.07 -12.32
C GLN A 240 24.19 -19.46 -12.29
N GLN A 241 23.92 -20.73 -12.58
CA GLN A 241 22.65 -21.39 -12.25
C GLN A 241 22.56 -21.52 -10.72
N GLN A 242 21.67 -20.75 -10.10
CA GLN A 242 21.21 -21.03 -8.74
C GLN A 242 19.77 -21.54 -8.75
N GLN A 243 19.64 -22.71 -8.13
CA GLN A 243 18.45 -23.50 -7.94
C GLN A 243 17.37 -22.71 -7.19
N GLN A 244 16.15 -22.73 -7.75
CA GLN A 244 14.95 -22.25 -7.06
C GLN A 244 14.57 -23.26 -5.98
N GLN A 245 14.58 -22.84 -4.72
CA GLN A 245 13.81 -23.49 -3.66
C GLN A 245 12.40 -22.89 -3.62
N PRO A 246 11.33 -23.71 -3.50
CA PRO A 246 9.98 -23.21 -3.33
C PRO A 246 9.74 -22.78 -1.87
N LEU A 247 9.37 -21.50 -1.67
CA LEU A 247 8.83 -21.02 -0.39
C LEU A 247 7.29 -21.13 -0.37
N PRO A 248 6.68 -21.29 0.82
CA PRO A 248 5.30 -21.75 0.97
C PRO A 248 4.27 -20.65 0.72
N GLN A 249 3.11 -21.09 0.21
CA GLN A 249 1.89 -20.30 0.02
C GLN A 249 1.47 -19.63 1.33
N GLN A 250 1.45 -18.29 1.35
CA GLN A 250 0.75 -17.54 2.38
C GLN A 250 -0.75 -17.52 2.10
N HIS A 251 -1.50 -17.79 3.16
CA HIS A 251 -2.95 -17.84 3.21
C HIS A 251 -3.56 -16.45 3.00
N ASP A 252 -4.49 -16.38 2.04
CA ASP A 252 -5.44 -15.28 1.87
C ASP A 252 -6.39 -15.22 3.07
N CYS A 253 -6.35 -14.11 3.81
CA CYS A 253 -7.39 -13.76 4.78
C CYS A 253 -8.53 -13.04 4.07
N GLY A 254 -9.48 -13.81 3.55
CA GLY A 254 -10.75 -13.32 3.04
C GLY A 254 -11.65 -12.80 4.16
N GLY A 255 -11.99 -11.51 4.11
CA GLY A 255 -13.03 -10.89 4.93
C GLY A 255 -14.21 -10.51 4.06
N GLY A 256 -15.18 -11.42 3.95
CA GLY A 256 -16.45 -11.21 3.25
C GLY A 256 -17.62 -11.04 4.22
N GLY A 257 -18.42 -10.01 3.97
CA GLY A 257 -19.84 -9.91 4.30
C GLY A 257 -20.48 -9.11 3.16
N GLY A 258 -21.61 -9.46 2.57
CA GLY A 258 -22.65 -10.41 2.94
C GLY A 258 -23.99 -9.70 2.78
N ALA A 259 -24.60 -9.78 1.59
CA ALA A 259 -26.02 -9.51 1.36
C ALA A 259 -26.52 -10.30 0.13
N GLU A 260 -27.20 -11.40 0.45
CA GLU A 260 -28.36 -12.04 -0.20
C GLU A 260 -28.39 -12.34 -1.71
N GLY A 261 -28.51 -13.64 -2.01
CA GLY A 261 -28.95 -14.17 -3.31
C GLY A 261 -28.63 -15.66 -3.46
N SER A 262 -29.44 -16.55 -2.84
CA SER A 262 -29.37 -18.01 -3.08
C SER A 262 -29.89 -18.37 -4.49
N PRO A 263 -29.43 -19.46 -5.12
CA PRO A 263 -30.07 -20.77 -4.88
C PRO A 263 -29.14 -22.02 -4.88
N MET A 264 -29.49 -22.95 -3.99
CA MET A 264 -29.50 -24.43 -4.07
C MET A 264 -28.41 -25.19 -4.86
N THR A 265 -27.63 -26.01 -4.15
CA THR A 265 -27.21 -27.37 -4.59
C THR A 265 -26.72 -28.20 -3.38
N PRO A 266 -26.76 -29.56 -3.45
CA PRO A 266 -26.97 -30.43 -2.30
C PRO A 266 -25.70 -30.84 -1.54
N LYS A 267 -25.92 -31.16 -0.25
CA LYS A 267 -24.95 -31.67 0.72
C LYS A 267 -24.41 -33.04 0.34
N GLN A 268 -23.08 -33.16 0.26
CA GLN A 268 -22.39 -34.43 0.46
C GLN A 268 -21.86 -34.46 1.90
N GLN A 269 -22.39 -35.40 2.67
CA GLN A 269 -22.15 -35.55 4.10
C GLN A 269 -20.98 -36.52 4.29
N GLN A 270 -19.83 -36.04 4.75
CA GLN A 270 -18.76 -36.92 5.25
C GLN A 270 -18.58 -36.65 6.75
N GLN A 271 -19.12 -37.57 7.53
CA GLN A 271 -19.16 -37.56 8.98
C GLN A 271 -17.87 -38.22 9.48
N GLN A 272 -16.89 -37.41 9.95
CA GLN A 272 -15.78 -37.93 10.74
C GLN A 272 -16.19 -37.93 12.21
N GLN A 273 -16.23 -39.14 12.77
CA GLN A 273 -16.49 -39.42 14.18
C GLN A 273 -15.26 -39.01 15.01
N GLN A 274 -15.47 -38.17 16.03
CA GLN A 274 -14.53 -38.03 17.14
C GLN A 274 -14.88 -39.07 18.22
N PRO A 275 -13.90 -39.80 18.77
CA PRO A 275 -14.15 -40.67 19.91
C PRO A 275 -14.28 -39.87 21.21
N GLN A 276 -15.36 -40.18 21.94
CA GLN A 276 -15.54 -39.88 23.37
C GLN A 276 -14.33 -40.37 24.17
N GLN A 277 -13.71 -39.46 24.93
CA GLN A 277 -12.97 -39.85 26.13
C GLN A 277 -13.90 -39.71 27.34
N GLN A 278 -14.33 -40.86 27.85
CA GLN A 278 -14.82 -41.03 29.21
C GLN A 278 -13.64 -41.37 30.14
N HIS A 279 -13.90 -41.29 31.46
CA HIS A 279 -13.06 -41.63 32.64
C HIS A 279 -12.31 -40.41 33.22
N SER A 280 -12.36 -40.05 34.51
CA SER A 280 -12.88 -40.60 35.78
C SER A 280 -12.97 -39.40 36.75
N SER A 281 -14.02 -39.12 37.54
CA SER A 281 -14.49 -39.76 38.79
C SER A 281 -13.39 -40.27 39.73
N SER A 282 -13.05 -39.44 40.73
CA SER A 282 -12.60 -39.78 42.11
C SER A 282 -12.59 -38.44 42.86
N ASP A 283 -13.61 -38.15 43.65
CA ASP A 283 -13.77 -38.46 45.09
C ASP A 283 -12.80 -37.72 46.01
N GLU A 284 -13.44 -37.04 46.99
CA GLU A 284 -13.02 -36.83 48.39
C GLU A 284 -11.74 -36.01 48.65
N GLU A 285 -11.56 -35.25 49.73
CA GLU A 285 -12.34 -34.94 50.93
C GLU A 285 -11.49 -33.91 51.74
N GLN A 286 -12.12 -33.18 52.69
CA GLN A 286 -11.48 -32.48 53.83
C GLN A 286 -10.63 -31.22 53.56
N ARG A 287 -11.23 -30.03 53.73
CA ARG A 287 -11.15 -29.19 54.95
C ARG A 287 -11.89 -27.86 54.79
#